data_AF-A0A069PB15-F1
#
_entry.id   AF-A0A069PB15-F1
#
_cell.length_a   1.000
_cell.length_b   1.000
_cell.length_c   1.000
_cell.angle_alpha   90.00
_cell.angle_beta   90.00
_cell.angle_gamma   90.00
#
_symmetry.space_group_name_H-M   'P 1'
#
loop_
_entity.id
_entity.type
_entity.pdbx_description
1 polymer ?
#
loop_
_entity_poly.entity_id
_entity_poly.type
_entity_poly.pdbx_seq_one_letter_code
_entity_poly.pdbx_strand_id
1 'polypeptide(L)'
;MRATIVSHEVPPESSAAEIHRFRFKLDDGNAPPLTESISLRTARVIVDNLADGNAFIKMLHAIVQTPPGDYDSLVGKDFPDHYRSNPGADRRMPGPDSEGPRP
;
A
#
# COMPACT_ATOMS: atom_id res chain seq x y z
N MET A 1 -4.15 -2.77 7.50
CA MET A 1 -2.93 -1.93 7.47
C MET A 1 -3.17 -0.67 6.63
N ARG A 2 -2.54 0.45 6.98
CA ARG A 2 -2.57 1.72 6.26
C ARG A 2 -1.15 2.31 6.19
N ALA A 3 -0.79 2.87 5.05
CA ALA A 3 0.46 3.59 4.86
C ALA A 3 0.18 5.07 4.60
N THR A 4 0.97 5.97 5.17
CA THR A 4 0.82 7.42 4.96
C THR A 4 2.18 8.05 4.77
N ILE A 5 2.37 8.82 3.70
CA ILE A 5 3.60 9.58 3.49
C ILE A 5 3.53 10.84 4.35
N VAL A 6 4.51 11.03 5.24
CA VAL A 6 4.52 12.14 6.20
C VAL A 6 5.47 13.25 5.79
N SER A 7 6.53 12.95 5.04
CA SER A 7 7.41 13.98 4.48
C SER A 7 8.19 13.47 3.27
N HIS A 8 8.61 14.42 2.45
CA HIS A 8 9.54 14.22 1.35
C HIS A 8 10.76 15.14 1.59
N GLU A 9 11.97 14.58 1.44
CA GLU A 9 13.23 15.28 1.61
C GLU A 9 14.00 15.25 0.28
N VAL A 10 14.33 16.44 -0.23
CA VAL A 10 15.14 16.62 -1.43
C VAL A 10 16.62 16.54 -1.05
N PRO A 11 17.43 15.76 -1.77
CA PRO A 11 18.85 15.66 -1.47
C PRO A 11 19.57 17.01 -1.70
N PRO A 12 20.55 17.35 -0.86
CA PRO A 12 21.19 18.68 -0.84
C PRO A 12 22.07 18.98 -2.06
N GLU A 13 22.46 17.98 -2.87
CA GLU A 13 23.29 18.18 -4.06
C GLU A 13 22.59 17.65 -5.32
N SER A 14 22.63 18.44 -6.40
CA SER A 14 22.00 18.17 -7.69
C SER A 14 22.45 16.84 -8.34
N SER A 15 23.62 16.32 -7.94
CA SER A 15 24.17 15.03 -8.38
C SER A 15 23.59 13.82 -7.62
N ALA A 16 22.86 14.06 -6.54
CA ALA A 16 22.18 13.05 -5.75
C ALA A 16 20.68 12.97 -6.07
N ALA A 17 20.25 13.44 -7.24
CA ALA A 17 18.85 13.39 -7.72
C ALA A 17 18.19 12.00 -7.64
N GLU A 18 18.95 10.92 -7.43
CA GLU A 18 18.44 9.57 -7.19
C GLU A 18 18.10 9.24 -5.72
N ILE A 19 18.37 10.16 -4.78
CA ILE A 19 18.19 9.95 -3.33
C ILE A 19 17.08 10.87 -2.79
N HIS A 20 15.96 11.00 -3.52
CA HIS A 20 14.73 11.48 -2.89
C HIS A 20 14.35 10.55 -1.74
N ARG A 21 14.15 11.09 -0.55
CA ARG A 21 13.75 10.30 0.63
C ARG A 21 12.33 10.61 1.03
N PHE A 22 11.56 9.56 1.27
CA PHE A 22 10.19 9.64 1.72
C PHE A 22 10.12 9.05 3.12
N ARG A 23 9.61 9.83 4.06
CA ARG A 23 9.26 9.33 5.39
C ARG A 23 7.80 8.94 5.36
N PHE A 24 7.49 7.79 5.95
CA PHE A 24 6.14 7.25 5.96
C PHE A 24 5.81 6.62 7.30
N LYS A 25 4.52 6.50 7.55
CA LYS A 25 3.94 5.87 8.72
C LYS A 25 3.15 4.64 8.29
N LEU A 26 3.42 3.50 8.91
CA LEU A 26 2.63 2.27 8.77
C LEU A 26 1.82 2.07 10.04
N ASP A 27 0.51 1.92 9.86
CA ASP A 27 -0.45 1.70 10.93
C ASP A 27 -1.21 0.40 10.63
N ASP A 28 -0.94 -0.64 11.41
CA ASP A 28 -1.62 -1.93 11.28
C ASP A 28 -2.84 -2.07 12.21
N GLY A 29 -3.08 -1.09 13.08
CA GLY A 29 -4.14 -1.08 14.08
C GLY A 29 -3.93 -2.03 15.27
N ASN A 30 -2.86 -2.84 15.26
CA ASN A 30 -2.54 -3.82 16.29
C ASN A 30 -1.34 -3.39 17.15
N ALA A 31 -0.46 -2.56 16.62
CA ALA A 31 0.72 -2.03 17.28
C ALA A 31 0.80 -0.49 17.16
N PRO A 32 1.63 0.17 17.97
CA PRO A 32 1.97 1.56 17.74
C PRO A 32 2.46 1.76 16.30
N PRO A 33 1.99 2.80 15.60
CA PRO A 33 2.37 2.98 14.21
C PRO A 33 3.87 3.15 14.02
N LEU A 34 4.42 2.40 13.07
CA LEU A 34 5.83 2.43 12.72
C LEU A 34 6.12 3.62 11.79
N THR A 35 7.16 4.40 12.09
CA THR A 35 7.60 5.51 11.22
C THR A 35 8.98 5.20 10.67
N GLU A 36 9.08 5.13 9.34
CA GLU A 36 10.28 4.71 8.63
C GLU A 36 10.59 5.67 7.48
N SER A 37 11.78 5.51 6.88
CA SER A 37 12.18 6.29 5.70
C SER A 37 12.71 5.39 4.59
N ILE A 38 12.39 5.71 3.34
CA ILE A 38 12.85 4.97 2.17
C ILE A 38 13.35 5.93 1.08
N SER A 39 14.38 5.54 0.36
CA SER A 39 14.84 6.26 -0.83
C SER A 39 14.07 5.84 -2.07
N LEU A 40 13.94 6.74 -3.04
CA LEU A 40 13.33 6.44 -4.35
C LEU A 40 13.99 5.24 -5.04
N ARG A 41 15.32 5.15 -4.98
CA ARG A 41 16.08 4.01 -5.52
C ARG A 41 15.63 2.69 -4.90
N THR A 42 15.50 2.63 -3.58
CA THR A 42 15.03 1.41 -2.90
C THR A 42 13.57 1.11 -3.25
N ALA A 43 12.71 2.13 -3.32
CA ALA A 43 11.31 1.95 -3.72
C ALA A 43 11.17 1.31 -5.11
N ARG A 44 11.98 1.75 -6.09
CA ARG A 44 12.03 1.16 -7.43
C ARG A 44 12.41 -0.32 -7.40
N VAL A 45 13.46 -0.67 -6.66
CA VAL A 45 13.93 -2.07 -6.54
C VAL A 45 12.85 -2.96 -5.91
N ILE A 46 12.18 -2.48 -4.86
CA ILE A 46 11.14 -3.26 -4.17
C ILE A 46 9.93 -3.48 -5.09
N VAL A 47 9.45 -2.43 -5.76
CA VAL A 47 8.30 -2.51 -6.67
C VAL A 47 8.55 -3.45 -7.84
N ASP A 48 9.78 -3.46 -8.39
CA ASP A 48 10.14 -4.34 -9.51
C ASP A 48 10.10 -5.83 -9.16
N ASN A 49 10.22 -6.16 -7.86
CA ASN A 49 10.26 -7.54 -7.37
C ASN A 49 8.97 -8.00 -6.68
N LEU A 50 7.97 -7.13 -6.50
CA LEU A 50 6.73 -7.44 -5.80
C LEU A 50 5.52 -7.06 -6.66
N ALA A 51 4.80 -8.08 -7.14
CA ALA A 51 3.76 -7.92 -8.17
C ALA A 51 2.42 -7.37 -7.68
N ASP A 52 2.09 -7.53 -6.40
CA ASP A 52 0.86 -7.01 -5.80
C ASP A 52 1.00 -7.07 -4.28
N GLY A 53 0.47 -6.07 -3.57
CA GLY A 53 0.70 -6.03 -2.14
C GLY A 53 -0.10 -5.02 -1.34
N ASN A 54 0.10 -5.16 -0.04
CA ASN A 54 -0.50 -4.42 1.04
C ASN A 54 -0.35 -2.89 0.90
N ALA A 55 -0.90 -2.13 1.85
CA ALA A 55 -0.83 -0.67 1.88
C ALA A 55 0.56 -0.07 1.57
N PHE A 56 1.64 -0.73 2.01
CA PHE A 56 3.02 -0.27 1.78
C PHE A 56 3.41 -0.38 0.31
N ILE A 57 3.13 -1.50 -0.36
CA ILE A 57 3.48 -1.69 -1.77
C ILE A 57 2.76 -0.67 -2.67
N LYS A 58 1.48 -0.40 -2.40
CA LYS A 58 0.73 0.65 -3.10
C LYS A 58 1.34 2.05 -2.93
N MET A 59 1.80 2.36 -1.72
CA MET A 59 2.51 3.61 -1.46
C MET A 59 3.80 3.68 -2.27
N LEU A 60 4.58 2.60 -2.34
CA LEU A 60 5.81 2.57 -3.15
C LEU A 60 5.53 2.73 -4.65
N HIS A 61 4.48 2.07 -5.17
CA HIS A 61 4.06 2.29 -6.56
C HIS A 61 3.73 3.75 -6.84
N ALA A 62 3.00 4.41 -5.93
CA ALA A 62 2.68 5.82 -6.10
C ALA A 62 3.93 6.70 -6.12
N ILE A 63 4.89 6.45 -5.23
CA ILE A 63 6.19 7.16 -5.22
C ILE A 63 6.92 6.97 -6.56
N VAL A 64 6.96 5.75 -7.09
CA VAL A 64 7.68 5.42 -8.33
C VAL A 64 6.99 5.99 -9.57
N GLN A 65 5.66 6.07 -9.59
CA GLN A 65 4.86 6.56 -10.72
C GLN A 65 4.73 8.10 -10.75
N THR A 66 4.94 8.78 -9.63
CA THR A 66 4.88 10.24 -9.56
C THR A 66 6.13 10.86 -10.20
N PRO A 67 5.99 11.88 -11.06
CA PRO A 67 7.14 12.58 -11.62
C PRO A 67 7.86 13.41 -10.54
N PRO A 68 9.18 13.67 -10.68
CA PRO A 68 9.95 14.33 -9.63
C PRO A 68 9.46 15.73 -9.21
N GLY A 69 8.81 16.46 -10.12
CA GLY A 69 8.21 17.77 -9.82
C GLY A 69 6.97 17.71 -8.92
N ASP A 70 6.38 16.53 -8.75
CA ASP A 70 5.12 16.34 -8.02
C ASP A 70 5.28 15.50 -6.74
N TYR A 71 6.50 15.18 -6.30
CA TYR A 71 6.71 14.35 -5.10
C TYR A 71 6.08 14.94 -3.84
N ASP A 72 6.03 16.27 -3.71
CA ASP A 72 5.39 16.92 -2.57
C ASP A 72 3.88 16.69 -2.53
N SER A 73 3.25 16.39 -3.68
CA SER A 73 1.81 16.04 -3.74
C SER A 73 1.48 14.70 -3.06
N LEU A 74 2.50 13.87 -2.82
CA LEU A 74 2.34 12.59 -2.13
C LEU A 74 2.29 12.76 -0.61
N VAL A 75 2.78 13.87 -0.06
CA VAL A 75 2.78 14.13 1.38
C VAL A 75 1.34 14.26 1.88
N GLY A 76 1.03 13.52 2.94
CA GLY A 76 -0.32 13.44 3.52
C GLY A 76 -1.23 12.43 2.84
N LYS A 77 -0.83 11.81 1.72
CA LYS A 77 -1.62 10.80 1.04
C LYS A 77 -1.66 9.49 1.83
N ASP A 78 -2.85 8.93 1.98
CA ASP A 78 -3.07 7.65 2.62
C ASP A 78 -3.28 6.53 1.59
N PHE A 79 -2.76 5.35 1.94
CA PHE A 79 -2.85 4.14 1.14
C PHE A 79 -3.43 3.03 2.01
N PRO A 80 -4.72 2.70 1.86
CA PRO A 80 -5.34 1.60 2.58
C PRO A 80 -5.00 0.25 1.95
N ASP A 81 -4.85 -0.76 2.81
CA ASP A 81 -4.71 -2.14 2.36
C ASP A 81 -6.02 -2.65 1.74
N HIS A 82 -5.93 -3.49 0.71
CA HIS A 82 -7.09 -4.17 0.11
C HIS A 82 -7.51 -5.42 0.89
N TYR A 83 -7.27 -5.49 2.20
CA TYR A 83 -8.03 -6.44 3.01
C TYR A 83 -9.46 -5.92 3.18
N ARG A 84 -10.22 -5.89 2.07
CA ARG A 84 -11.63 -6.24 2.15
C ARG A 84 -11.62 -7.68 2.66
N SER A 85 -11.73 -7.87 3.98
CA SER A 85 -12.50 -9.00 4.47
C SER A 85 -13.80 -8.91 3.71
N ASN A 86 -13.97 -9.71 2.67
CA ASN A 86 -15.27 -9.90 2.07
C ASN A 86 -16.08 -10.65 3.12
N PRO A 87 -17.00 -10.03 3.88
CA PRO A 87 -17.77 -10.75 4.89
C PRO A 87 -18.86 -11.61 4.23
N GLY A 88 -18.87 -11.72 2.89
CA GLY A 88 -19.94 -12.35 2.12
C GLY A 88 -19.56 -13.62 1.36
N ALA A 89 -18.35 -14.16 1.51
CA ALA A 89 -17.98 -15.43 0.87
C ALA A 89 -18.33 -16.68 1.71
N ASP A 90 -18.76 -16.51 2.96
CA ASP A 90 -19.20 -17.62 3.81
C ASP A 90 -20.71 -17.55 4.03
N ARG A 91 -21.41 -18.60 3.56
CA ARG A 91 -22.87 -18.85 3.58
C ARG A 91 -23.74 -18.12 2.54
N ARG A 92 -23.69 -18.62 1.30
CA ARG A 92 -24.94 -19.17 0.73
C ARG A 92 -24.92 -20.68 0.97
N MET A 93 -25.60 -21.10 2.04
CA MET A 93 -26.05 -22.48 2.15
C MET A 93 -27.00 -22.74 0.96
N PRO A 94 -26.78 -23.75 0.12
CA PRO A 94 -27.85 -24.31 -0.69
C PRO A 94 -28.92 -24.82 0.28
N GLY A 95 -30.14 -24.31 0.20
CA GLY A 95 -31.27 -24.94 0.88
C GLY A 95 -31.41 -26.38 0.40
N PRO A 96 -31.84 -27.33 1.26
CA PRO A 96 -32.02 -28.72 0.87
C PRO A 96 -33.33 -28.85 0.08
N ASP A 97 -33.36 -28.35 -1.15
CA ASP A 97 -34.37 -28.71 -2.14
C ASP A 97 -33.75 -29.77 -3.05
N SER A 98 -33.80 -31.02 -2.59
CA SER A 98 -33.73 -32.18 -3.46
C SER A 98 -34.92 -33.05 -3.13
N GLU A 99 -35.94 -32.90 -3.97
CA GLU A 99 -37.18 -33.66 -4.02
C GLU A 99 -36.94 -35.15 -3.74
N GLY A 100 -37.56 -35.65 -2.68
CA GLY A 100 -37.81 -37.09 -2.53
C GLY A 100 -38.97 -37.49 -3.45
N PRO A 101 -38.93 -38.69 -4.08
CA PRO A 101 -40.04 -39.15 -4.90
C PRO A 101 -41.25 -39.40 -4.00
N ARG A 102 -42.39 -38.78 -4.33
CA ARG A 102 -43.66 -39.03 -3.63
C ARG A 102 -44.25 -40.37 -4.11
N PRO A 103 -44.77 -41.22 -3.19
CA PRO A 103 -45.44 -42.47 -3.52
C PRO A 103 -46.82 -42.28 -4.17
#